data_AF-A0A924FDC5-F1
#
_entry.id   AF-A0A924FDC5-F1
#
_cell.length_a   1.000
_cell.length_b   1.000
_cell.length_c   1.000
_cell.angle_alpha   90.00
_cell.angle_beta   90.00
_cell.angle_gamma   90.00
#
_symmetry.space_group_name_H-M   'P 1'
#
loop_
_entity.id
_entity.type
_entity.pdbx_description
1 polymer ?
#
loop_
_entity_poly.entity_id
_entity_poly.type
_entity_poly.pdbx_seq_one_letter_code
_entity_poly.pdbx_strand_id
1 'polypeptide(L)' 'MKKALVWANKVVDSQKEYWTYYLHAKIAAKNGDCKAARADAQQSLELAKQANDDAYIKNNERLMADCR' A
#
# COMPACT_ATOMS: atom_id res chain seq x y z
N MET A 1 -15.03 5.96 0.77
CA MET A 1 -13.59 5.72 0.47
C MET A 1 -12.89 6.89 -0.24
N LYS A 2 -13.55 7.73 -1.05
CA LYS A 2 -12.92 8.92 -1.68
C LYS A 2 -12.17 9.86 -0.72
N LYS A 3 -12.77 10.24 0.42
CA LYS A 3 -12.07 11.04 1.45
C LYS A 3 -10.86 10.33 2.05
N ALA A 4 -10.94 9.01 2.24
CA ALA A 4 -9.82 8.23 2.76
C ALA A 4 -8.65 8.20 1.76
N LEU A 5 -8.92 8.15 0.45
CA LEU A 5 -7.90 8.21 -0.58
C LEU A 5 -7.14 9.54 -0.55
N VAL A 6 -7.87 10.66 -0.41
CA VAL A 6 -7.24 11.99 -0.27
C VAL A 6 -6.29 12.05 0.92
N TRP A 7 -6.68 11.49 2.07
CA TRP A 7 -5.81 11.43 3.24
C TRP A 7 -4.63 10.49 3.04
N ALA A 8 -4.84 9.33 2.42
CA ALA A 8 -3.76 8.39 2.14
C ALA A 8 -2.71 8.96 1.18
N ASN A 9 -3.12 9.73 0.17
CA ASN A 9 -2.20 10.48 -0.69
C ASN A 9 -1.33 11.43 0.14
N LYS A 10 -1.96 12.24 1.00
CA LYS A 10 -1.23 13.18 1.87
C LYS A 10 -0.25 12.48 2.80
N VAL A 11 -0.62 11.31 3.32
CA VAL A 11 0.25 10.51 4.20
C VAL A 11 1.48 10.03 3.43
N VAL A 12 1.31 9.45 2.24
CA VAL A 12 2.43 9.01 1.38
C VAL A 12 3.31 10.19 0.94
N ASP A 13 2.71 11.33 0.60
CA ASP A 13 3.43 12.54 0.23
C ASP A 13 4.27 13.09 1.40
N SER A 14 3.74 13.00 2.62
CA SER A 14 4.42 13.47 3.84
C SER A 14 5.52 12.53 4.32
N GLN A 15 5.34 11.22 4.12
CA GLN A 15 6.20 10.19 4.67
C GLN A 15 6.19 8.96 3.77
N LYS A 16 7.36 8.62 3.24
CA LYS A 16 7.56 7.53 2.28
C LYS A 16 8.06 6.27 2.97
N GLU A 17 7.23 5.71 3.84
CA GLU A 17 7.52 4.51 4.62
C GLU A 17 6.70 3.33 4.12
N TYR A 18 7.15 2.10 4.37
CA TYR A 18 6.45 0.91 3.90
C TYR A 18 4.96 0.90 4.32
N TRP A 19 4.66 1.34 5.54
CA TRP A 19 3.30 1.33 6.06
C TRP A 19 2.42 2.44 5.49
N THR A 20 2.98 3.56 5.02
CA THR A 20 2.20 4.63 4.35
C THR A 20 1.76 4.17 2.97
N TYR A 21 2.68 3.57 2.20
CA TYR A 21 2.36 2.97 0.92
C TYR A 21 1.34 1.84 1.07
N TYR A 22 1.49 0.97 2.07
CA TYR A 22 0.49 -0.09 2.30
C TYR A 22 -0.89 0.47 2.66
N LEU A 23 -0.97 1.55 3.45
CA LEU A 23 -2.25 2.22 3.74
C LEU A 23 -2.91 2.72 2.46
N HIS A 24 -2.16 3.41 1.60
CA HIS A 24 -2.66 3.89 0.31
C HIS A 24 -3.11 2.72 -0.59
N ALA A 25 -2.29 1.66 -0.67
CA ALA A 25 -2.61 0.44 -1.40
C ALA A 25 -3.94 -0.18 -0.99
N LYS A 26 -4.18 -0.33 0.33
CA LYS A 26 -5.44 -0.89 0.86
C LYS A 26 -6.64 -0.03 0.48
N ILE A 27 -6.51 1.29 0.53
CA ILE A 27 -7.60 2.20 0.22
C ILE A 27 -7.88 2.22 -1.28
N ALA A 28 -6.85 2.19 -2.13
CA ALA A 28 -6.97 2.04 -3.58
C ALA A 28 -7.68 0.73 -3.95
N ALA A 29 -7.27 -0.40 -3.35
CA ALA A 29 -7.91 -1.70 -3.57
C ALA A 29 -9.39 -1.68 -3.18
N LYS A 30 -9.75 -1.08 -2.04
CA LYS A 30 -11.15 -0.94 -1.62
C LYS A 30 -11.97 0.02 -2.50
N ASN A 31 -11.32 0.88 -3.29
CA ASN A 31 -11.97 1.70 -4.31
C ASN A 31 -12.08 0.99 -5.66
N GLY A 32 -11.55 -0.25 -5.78
CA GLY A 32 -11.49 -0.98 -7.04
C GLY A 32 -10.33 -0.57 -7.96
N ASP A 33 -9.43 0.30 -7.50
CA ASP A 33 -8.25 0.72 -8.26
C ASP A 33 -7.09 -0.26 -7.99
N CYS A 34 -7.19 -1.46 -8.57
CA CYS A 34 -6.15 -2.48 -8.40
C CYS A 34 -4.82 -2.09 -9.06
N LYS A 35 -4.83 -1.21 -10.06
CA LYS A 35 -3.59 -0.73 -10.70
C LYS A 35 -2.78 0.10 -9.71
N ALA A 36 -3.40 1.11 -9.09
CA ALA A 36 -2.76 1.92 -8.07
C ALA A 36 -2.38 1.06 -6.85
N ALA A 37 -3.31 0.23 -6.38
CA ALA A 37 -3.09 -0.62 -5.21
C ALA A 37 -1.84 -1.51 -5.33
N ARG A 38 -1.64 -2.13 -6.49
CA ARG A 38 -0.47 -2.98 -6.74
C ARG A 38 0.82 -2.19 -6.83
N ALA A 39 0.80 -1.00 -7.42
CA ALA A 39 1.97 -0.13 -7.49
C ALA A 39 2.46 0.26 -6.09
N ASP A 40 1.55 0.67 -5.21
CA ASP A 40 1.90 1.03 -3.83
C ASP A 40 2.29 -0.19 -2.99
N ALA A 41 1.60 -1.32 -3.17
CA ALA A 41 1.96 -2.54 -2.45
C ALA A 41 3.35 -3.07 -2.84
N GLN A 42 3.76 -2.90 -4.11
CA GLN A 42 5.11 -3.21 -4.54
C GLN A 42 6.15 -2.30 -3.86
N GLN A 43 5.91 -0.99 -3.85
CA GLN A 43 6.80 -0.03 -3.16
C GLN A 43 6.90 -0.31 -1.65
N SER A 44 5.77 -0.64 -1.02
CA SER A 44 5.72 -1.04 0.39
C SER A 44 6.48 -2.33 0.65
N LEU A 45 6.33 -3.34 -0.21
CA LEU A 45 7.02 -4.62 -0.09
C LEU A 45 8.54 -4.46 -0.12
N GLU A 46 9.06 -3.63 -1.01
CA GLU A 46 10.51 -3.36 -1.10
C GLU A 46 11.06 -2.73 0.19
N LEU A 47 10.37 -1.72 0.72
CA LEU A 47 10.76 -1.05 1.96
C LEU A 47 10.59 -1.97 3.19
N ALA A 48 9.53 -2.78 3.23
CA ALA A 48 9.31 -3.75 4.31
C ALA A 48 10.39 -4.84 4.35
N LYS A 49 10.86 -5.29 3.17
CA LYS A 49 12.00 -6.23 3.06
C LYS A 49 13.29 -5.62 3.61
N GLN A 50 13.56 -4.35 3.32
CA GLN A 50 14.73 -3.64 3.88
C GLN A 50 14.63 -3.50 5.41
N ALA A 51 13.42 -3.27 5.92
CA ALA A 51 13.15 -3.18 7.36
C ALA A 51 13.07 -4.54 8.08
N ASN A 52 13.12 -5.66 7.35
CA ASN A 52 12.87 -7.01 7.87
C ASN A 52 11.52 -7.16 8.60
N ASP A 53 10.48 -6.47 8.11
CA ASP A 53 9.12 -6.57 8.67
C ASP A 53 8.31 -7.62 7.91
N ASP A 54 8.37 -8.86 8.40
CA ASP A 54 7.65 -10.02 7.83
C ASP A 54 6.14 -9.84 7.77
N ALA A 55 5.54 -9.07 8.68
CA ALA A 55 4.10 -8.86 8.68
C ALA A 55 3.70 -8.01 7.48
N TYR A 56 4.44 -6.92 7.22
CA TYR A 56 4.20 -6.08 6.06
C TYR A 56 4.58 -6.75 4.74
N ILE A 57 5.60 -7.60 4.70
CA ILE A 57 5.90 -8.43 3.52
C ILE A 57 4.67 -9.26 3.13
N LYS A 58 4.14 -10.07 4.07
CA LYS A 58 2.99 -10.95 3.84
C LYS A 58 1.72 -10.16 3.47
N ASN A 59 1.51 -9.03 4.12
CA ASN A 59 0.37 -8.15 3.86
C ASN A 59 0.36 -7.59 2.43
N ASN A 60 1.51 -7.20 1.90
CA ASN A 60 1.64 -6.68 0.54
C ASN A 60 1.49 -7.78 -0.51
N GLU A 61 2.14 -8.92 -0.30
CA GLU A 61 2.00 -10.10 -1.19
C GLU A 61 0.54 -10.53 -1.30
N ARG A 62 -0.16 -10.61 -0.16
CA ARG A 62 -1.60 -10.91 -0.13
C ARG A 62 -2.42 -9.88 -0.90
N LEU A 63 -2.21 -8.59 -0.65
CA LEU A 63 -2.96 -7.53 -1.34
C LEU A 63 -2.79 -7.62 -2.86
N MET A 64 -1.57 -7.87 -3.33
CA MET A 64 -1.29 -8.05 -4.76
C MET A 64 -1.87 -9.35 -5.33
N ALA A 65 -2.06 -10.39 -4.53
CA ALA A 65 -2.74 -11.61 -4.97
C ALA A 65 -4.26 -11.42 -5.06
N ASP A 66 -4.84 -10.68 -4.11
CA ASP A 66 -6.28 -10.44 -3.98
C ASP A 66 -6.79 -9.39 -5.00
N CYS A 67 -5.97 -8.40 -5.38
CA CYS A 67 -6.32 -7.37 -6.36
C CYS A 67 -5.78 -7.71 -7.76
N ARG A 68 -6.66 -8.05 -8.71
CA ARG A 68 -6.33 -8.42 -10.09
C ARG A 68 -6.83 -7.39 -11.09
#